data_AF-A0A7L0Z5E9-F1
#
_entry.id   AF-A0A7L0Z5E9-F1
#
_cell.length_a   1.000
_cell.length_b   1.000
_cell.length_c   1.000
_cell.angle_alpha   90.00
_cell.angle_beta   90.00
_cell.angle_gamma   90.00
#
_symmetry.space_group_name_H-M   'P 1'
#
loop_
_entity.id
_entity.type
_entity.pdbx_description
1 polymer ?
#
loop_
_entity_poly.entity_id
_entity_poly.type
_entity_poly.pdbx_seq_one_letter_code
_entity_poly.pdbx_strand_id
1 'polypeptide(L)' 'CSNIPYRLIPFAGVCLGISLCGLAGNGVVMWFLGFHAKQSPFTVYILNLAVADFSLLLLFLLLMLAFLTLAAFCTSLF' A
#
# COMPACT_ATOMS: atom_id res chain seq x y z
N CYS A 1 -0.15 -10.39 -25.93
CA CYS A 1 -0.17 -9.50 -24.75
C CYS A 1 -0.78 -8.17 -25.17
N SER A 2 -2.08 -8.00 -24.95
CA SER A 2 -2.85 -6.92 -25.57
C SER A 2 -2.50 -5.58 -24.92
N ASN A 3 -2.02 -4.62 -25.72
CA ASN A 3 -1.95 -3.19 -25.45
C ASN A 3 -1.93 -2.82 -23.95
N ILE A 4 -0.75 -2.72 -23.32
CA ILE A 4 -0.62 -2.04 -22.03
C ILE A 4 -1.26 -0.66 -22.24
N PRO A 5 -2.37 -0.33 -21.58
CA PRO A 5 -2.97 0.97 -21.79
C PRO A 5 -1.97 1.95 -21.17
N TYR A 6 -1.35 2.79 -21.97
CA TYR A 6 -0.51 3.91 -21.48
C TYR A 6 -1.28 4.79 -20.47
N ARG A 7 -2.63 4.68 -20.44
CA ARG A 7 -3.53 5.24 -19.43
C ARG A 7 -3.43 4.60 -18.03
N LEU A 8 -2.94 3.36 -17.90
CA LEU A 8 -2.75 2.69 -16.61
C LEU A 8 -1.48 3.13 -15.89
N ILE A 9 -0.46 3.59 -16.61
CA ILE A 9 0.80 4.07 -16.03
C ILE A 9 0.58 5.27 -15.09
N PRO A 10 -0.12 6.36 -15.50
CA PRO A 10 -0.39 7.46 -14.60
C PRO A 10 -1.32 7.04 -13.45
N PHE A 11 -2.29 6.16 -13.71
CA PHE A 11 -3.18 5.63 -12.68
C PHE A 11 -2.39 4.84 -11.62
N ALA A 12 -1.47 3.96 -12.05
CA ALA A 12 -0.58 3.22 -11.17
C ALA A 12 0.34 4.15 -10.38
N GLY A 13 0.90 5.19 -11.01
CA GLY A 13 1.71 6.21 -10.33
C GLY A 13 0.94 6.93 -9.22
N VAL A 14 -0.30 7.35 -9.48
CA VAL A 14 -1.17 7.99 -8.49
C VAL A 14 -1.51 7.02 -7.35
N CYS A 15 -1.88 5.77 -7.66
CA CYS A 15 -2.15 4.75 -6.66
C CYS A 15 -0.94 4.44 -5.77
N LEU A 16 0.26 4.34 -6.35
CA LEU A 16 1.51 4.16 -5.60
C LEU A 16 1.79 5.36 -4.69
N GLY A 17 1.59 6.58 -5.18
CA GLY A 17 1.77 7.80 -4.38
C GLY A 17 0.80 7.88 -3.19
N ILE A 18 -0.49 7.60 -3.42
CA ILE A 18 -1.50 7.57 -2.36
C ILE A 18 -1.19 6.45 -1.36
N SER A 19 -0.78 5.27 -1.85
CA SER A 19 -0.40 4.13 -1.01
C SER A 19 0.77 4.48 -0.10
N LEU A 20 1.85 5.04 -0.63
CA LEU A 20 3.04 5.46 0.14
C LEU A 20 2.71 6.56 1.15
N CYS A 21 1.87 7.53 0.77
CA CYS A 21 1.46 8.61 1.67
C CYS A 21 0.59 8.06 2.83
N GLY A 22 -0.33 7.14 2.53
CA GLY A 22 -1.13 6.44 3.54
C GLY A 22 -0.29 5.53 4.44
N LEU A 23 0.71 4.86 3.88
CA LEU A 23 1.68 4.04 4.60
C LEU A 23 2.48 4.89 5.61
N ALA A 24 3.01 6.02 5.16
CA ALA A 24 3.75 6.95 6.03
C ALA A 24 2.84 7.54 7.13
N GLY A 25 1.62 7.94 6.79
CA GLY A 25 0.65 8.52 7.73
C GLY A 25 0.26 7.53 8.83
N ASN A 26 -0.13 6.32 8.45
CA ASN A 26 -0.48 5.27 9.42
C ASN A 26 0.75 4.83 10.23
N GLY A 27 1.96 4.90 9.65
CA GLY A 27 3.23 4.48 10.27
C GLY A 27 3.63 5.40 11.40
N VAL A 28 3.47 6.71 11.16
CA VAL A 28 3.71 7.73 12.18
C VAL A 28 2.74 7.55 13.34
N VAL A 29 1.45 7.28 13.09
CA VAL A 29 0.47 7.01 14.17
C VAL A 29 0.89 5.79 14.99
N MET A 30 1.30 4.70 14.34
CA MET A 30 1.78 3.49 15.02
C MET A 30 3.03 3.77 15.86
N TRP A 31 4.01 4.50 15.31
CA TRP A 31 5.24 4.87 16.00
C TRP A 31 4.95 5.78 17.21
N PHE A 32 4.07 6.76 17.04
CA PHE A 32 3.72 7.74 18.07
C PHE A 32 2.92 7.09 19.21
N LEU A 33 1.96 6.21 18.89
CA LEU A 33 1.23 5.44 19.90
C LEU A 33 2.12 4.39 20.59
N GLY A 34 3.06 3.78 19.86
CA GLY A 34 3.99 2.78 20.40
C GLY A 34 5.00 3.36 21.39
N PHE A 35 5.50 4.58 21.16
CA PHE A 35 6.48 5.22 22.04
C PHE A 35 5.87 5.97 23.23
N HIS A 36 4.60 6.40 23.16
CA HIS A 36 4.04 7.35 24.13
C HIS A 36 2.81 6.89 24.93
N ALA A 37 2.30 5.68 24.71
CA ALA A 37 1.09 5.23 25.40
C ALA A 37 1.37 4.18 26.49
N LYS A 38 1.10 4.54 27.75
CA LYS A 38 0.69 3.56 28.77
C LYS A 38 -0.49 2.77 28.19
N GLN A 39 -0.27 1.48 27.90
CA GLN A 39 -1.19 0.56 27.22
C GLN A 39 -2.60 0.62 27.84
N SER A 40 -3.44 1.48 27.30
CA SER A 40 -4.88 1.48 27.53
C SER A 40 -5.54 0.77 26.35
N PRO A 41 -6.63 0.01 26.55
CA PRO A 41 -7.28 -0.76 25.48
C PRO A 41 -7.69 0.11 24.27
N PHE A 42 -7.88 1.41 24.49
CA PHE A 42 -8.18 2.39 23.45
C PHE A 42 -7.05 2.56 22.42
N THR A 43 -5.79 2.57 22.87
CA THR A 43 -4.61 2.69 22.02
C THR A 43 -4.43 1.45 21.15
N VAL A 44 -4.70 0.26 21.70
CA VAL A 44 -4.60 -1.02 20.96
C VAL A 44 -5.61 -1.08 19.82
N TYR A 45 -6.81 -0.56 20.02
CA TYR A 45 -7.83 -0.50 18.98
C TYR A 45 -7.40 0.40 17.81
N ILE A 46 -6.88 1.60 18.10
CA ILE A 46 -6.38 2.53 17.09
C ILE A 46 -5.16 1.95 16.37
N LEU A 47 -4.27 1.26 17.10
CA LEU A 47 -3.11 0.58 16.52
C LEU A 47 -3.54 -0.54 15.57
N ASN A 48 -4.52 -1.34 15.96
CA ASN A 48 -5.04 -2.44 15.14
C ASN A 48 -5.76 -1.93 13.89
N LEU A 49 -6.48 -0.81 14.00
CA LEU A 49 -7.07 -0.13 12.85
C LEU A 49 -5.98 0.36 11.89
N ALA A 50 -4.95 1.05 12.41
CA ALA A 50 -3.82 1.51 11.60
C ALA A 50 -3.07 0.35 10.91
N VAL A 51 -2.91 -0.81 11.59
CA VAL A 51 -2.35 -2.04 11.00
C VAL A 51 -3.22 -2.59 9.87
N ALA A 52 -4.54 -2.59 10.06
CA ALA A 52 -5.48 -3.02 9.03
C ALA A 52 -5.37 -2.12 7.79
N ASP A 53 -5.34 -0.79 7.97
CA ASP A 53 -5.17 0.16 6.88
C ASP A 53 -3.81 0.00 6.18
N PHE A 54 -2.73 -0.20 6.93
CA PHE A 54 -1.41 -0.50 6.39
C PHE A 54 -1.39 -1.74 5.52
N SER A 55 -1.94 -2.84 6.04
CA SER A 55 -1.92 -4.13 5.36
C SER A 55 -2.79 -4.12 4.11
N LEU A 56 -3.91 -3.38 4.12
CA LEU A 56 -4.73 -3.11 2.93
C LEU A 56 -3.97 -2.31 1.86
N LEU A 57 -3.34 -1.20 2.25
CA LEU A 57 -2.54 -0.35 1.36
C LEU A 57 -1.36 -1.12 0.76
N LEU A 58 -0.70 -1.96 1.57
CA LEU A 58 0.39 -2.84 1.15
C LEU A 58 -0.09 -3.93 0.18
N LEU A 59 -1.23 -4.57 0.46
CA LEU A 59 -1.82 -5.59 -0.40
C LEU A 59 -2.19 -5.00 -1.76
N PHE A 60 -2.78 -3.79 -1.78
CA PHE A 60 -3.12 -3.08 -3.00
C PHE A 60 -1.87 -2.76 -3.84
N LEU A 61 -0.79 -2.32 -3.18
CA LEU A 61 0.51 -2.08 -3.81
C LEU A 61 1.10 -3.38 -4.42
N LEU A 62 1.05 -4.49 -3.67
CA LEU A 62 1.56 -5.79 -4.11
C LEU A 62 0.77 -6.31 -5.31
N LEU A 63 -0.56 -6.17 -5.31
CA LEU A 63 -1.42 -6.58 -6.42
C LEU A 63 -1.12 -5.78 -7.69
N MET A 64 -0.96 -4.47 -7.57
CA MET A 64 -0.57 -3.60 -8.69
C MET A 64 0.80 -3.97 -9.25
N LEU A 65 1.77 -4.27 -8.38
CA LEU A 65 3.09 -4.73 -8.78
C LEU A 65 3.04 -6.10 -9.47
N ALA A 66 2.26 -7.04 -8.95
CA ALA A 66 2.07 -8.37 -9.53
C ALA A 66 1.44 -8.31 -10.93
N PHE A 67 0.47 -7.41 -11.14
CA PHE A 67 -0.11 -7.17 -12.45
C PHE A 67 0.93 -6.62 -13.43
N LEU A 68 1.76 -5.68 -12.97
CA LEU A 68 2.84 -5.09 -13.78
C LEU A 68 3.91 -6.13 -14.14
N THR A 69 4.34 -6.96 -13.19
CA THR A 69 5.33 -8.01 -13.45
C THR A 69 4.77 -9.06 -14.40
N LEU A 70 3.53 -9.51 -14.21
CA LEU A 70 2.86 -10.43 -15.15
C LEU A 70 2.79 -9.84 -16.56
N ALA A 71 2.46 -8.55 -16.69
CA ALA A 71 2.50 -7.84 -17.96
C ALA A 71 3.91 -7.82 -18.56
N ALA A 72 4.94 -7.55 -17.75
CA ALA A 72 6.34 -7.55 -18.19
C ALA A 72 6.82 -8.94 -18.67
N PHE A 73 6.47 -10.01 -17.95
CA PHE A 73 6.79 -11.38 -18.37
C PHE A 73 6.09 -11.75 -19.68
N CYS A 74 4.84 -11.33 -19.84
CA CYS A 74 4.06 -11.55 -21.05
C CYS A 74 4.59 -10.74 -22.26
N THR A 75 5.27 -9.61 -22.03
CA THR A 75 6.02 -8.89 -23.08
C THR A 75 7.39 -9.49 -23.39
N SER A 76 8.07 -10.12 -22.43
CA SER A 76 9.40 -10.73 -22.66
C SER A 76 9.37 -12.12 -23.29
N LEU A 77 8.21 -12.78 -23.28
CA LEU A 77 8.02 -14.14 -23.80
C LEU A 77 7.57 -14.17 -25.28
N PHE A 78 7.46 -13.00 -25.91
CA PHE A 78 7.16 -12.79 -27.33
C PHE A 78 8.26 -11.93 -27.97
#